data_AF-A0A0N0SXA6-F1
#
_entry.id   AF-A0A0N0SXA6-F1
#
_cell.length_a   1.000
_cell.length_b   1.000
_cell.length_c   1.000
_cell.angle_alpha   90.00
_cell.angle_beta   90.00
_cell.angle_gamma   90.00
#
_symmetry.space_group_name_H-M   'P 1'
#
loop_
_entity.id
_entity.type
_entity.pdbx_description
1 polymer ?
#
loop_
_entity_poly.entity_id
_entity_poly.type
_entity_poly.pdbx_seq_one_letter_code
_entity_poly.pdbx_strand_id
1 'polypeptide(L)' 'MEQGEVGADHEAVTVHPDRDSGGSPLGTRGGYLSVELTCAAGHGFDFVVSNHKGAEFVGVVART' A
#
# COMPACT_ATOMS: atom_id res chain seq x y z
N MET A 1 8.24 -15.38 -23.61
CA MET A 1 7.86 -14.77 -22.33
C MET A 1 6.37 -14.55 -22.39
N GLU A 2 5.61 -15.45 -21.78
CA GLU A 2 4.16 -15.32 -21.69
C GLU A 2 3.88 -14.15 -20.74
N GLN A 3 3.22 -13.11 -21.23
CA GLN A 3 2.68 -12.07 -20.36
C GLN A 3 1.55 -12.74 -19.58
N GLY A 4 1.84 -13.11 -18.33
CA GLY A 4 0.82 -13.64 -17.43
C GLY A 4 -0.35 -12.66 -17.39
N GLU A 5 -1.56 -13.20 -17.49
CA GLU A 5 -2.81 -12.46 -17.33
C GLU A 5 -2.68 -11.58 -16.08
N VAL A 6 -2.67 -10.26 -16.27
CA VAL A 6 -2.61 -9.32 -15.15
C VAL A 6 -3.96 -9.45 -14.46
N GLY A 7 -4.00 -10.23 -13.38
CA GLY A 7 -5.19 -10.37 -12.54
C GLY A 7 -5.70 -9.00 -12.10
N ALA A 8 -6.95 -8.93 -11.68
CA ALA A 8 -7.65 -7.71 -11.24
C ALA A 8 -7.07 -7.09 -9.93
N ASP A 9 -5.74 -6.97 -9.81
CA ASP A 9 -4.98 -6.43 -8.67
C ASP A 9 -5.24 -4.93 -8.43
N HIS A 10 -5.91 -4.24 -9.35
CA HIS A 10 -6.11 -2.79 -9.30
C HIS A 10 -7.34 -2.35 -8.49
N GLU A 11 -8.15 -3.26 -7.94
CA GLU A 11 -9.40 -2.91 -7.26
C GLU A 11 -9.27 -2.57 -5.76
N ALA A 12 -8.13 -2.81 -5.12
CA ALA A 12 -7.95 -2.54 -3.68
C ALA A 12 -6.98 -1.38 -3.41
N VAL A 13 -7.18 -0.25 -4.09
CA VAL A 13 -6.50 1.00 -3.74
C VAL A 13 -7.35 1.74 -2.71
N THR A 14 -6.86 1.80 -1.47
CA THR A 14 -7.52 2.57 -0.41
C THR A 14 -6.75 3.86 -0.17
N VAL A 15 -7.45 4.99 -0.30
CA VAL A 15 -6.91 6.32 0.03
C VAL A 15 -7.33 6.68 1.45
N HIS A 16 -6.34 6.90 2.30
CA HIS A 16 -6.49 7.43 3.63
C HIS A 16 -6.10 8.92 3.56
N PRO A 17 -7.07 9.85 3.62
CA PRO A 17 -6.76 11.28 3.59
C PRO A 17 -5.88 11.66 4.78
N ASP A 18 -5.33 12.87 4.74
CA ASP A 18 -4.44 13.37 5.78
C ASP A 18 -5.04 13.18 7.17
N ARG A 19 -4.24 12.56 8.04
CA ARG A 19 -4.63 12.10 9.37
C ARG A 19 -3.48 12.43 10.30
N ASP A 20 -3.71 13.39 11.19
CA ASP A 20 -2.83 13.63 12.34
C ASP A 20 -2.84 12.43 13.31
N SER A 21 -3.93 11.65 13.29
CA SER A 21 -4.00 10.36 13.95
C SER A 21 -3.09 9.34 13.24
N GLY A 22 -2.24 8.64 13.99
CA GLY A 22 -1.46 7.51 13.45
C GLY A 22 -2.35 6.42 12.82
N GLY A 23 -1.71 5.46 12.13
CA GLY A 23 -2.43 4.36 11.46
C GLY A 23 -1.98 4.06 10.04
N SER A 24 -0.96 4.78 9.53
CA SER A 24 -0.20 4.32 8.37
C SER A 24 0.56 3.04 8.73
N PRO A 25 0.56 2.00 7.87
CA PRO A 25 1.41 0.82 8.05
C PRO A 25 2.91 1.15 8.15
N LEU A 26 3.33 2.31 7.63
CA LEU A 26 4.70 2.81 7.72
C LEU A 26 4.95 3.67 8.97
N GLY A 27 3.98 3.80 9.86
CA GLY A 27 4.09 4.61 11.08
C GLY A 27 4.10 6.13 10.85
N THR A 28 3.83 6.59 9.62
CA THR A 28 3.72 8.01 9.30
C THR A 28 2.45 8.64 9.90
N ARG A 29 2.50 9.93 10.20
CA ARG A 29 1.35 10.74 10.63
C ARG A 29 1.01 11.74 9.54
N GLY A 30 0.28 11.27 8.55
CA GLY A 30 -0.09 11.96 7.34
C GLY A 30 -1.03 11.08 6.52
N GLY A 31 -1.45 11.58 5.36
CA GLY A 31 -2.23 10.80 4.41
C GLY A 31 -1.41 9.66 3.82
N TYR A 32 -2.09 8.59 3.41
CA TYR A 32 -1.44 7.50 2.70
C TYR A 32 -2.39 6.78 1.75
N LEU A 33 -1.81 6.19 0.73
CA LEU A 33 -2.46 5.27 -0.19
C LEU A 33 -1.91 3.88 0.08
N SER A 34 -2.78 2.88 0.22
CA SER A 34 -2.41 1.47 0.31
C SER A 34 -2.93 0.72 -0.90
N VAL A 35 -2.09 -0.10 -1.50
CA VAL A 35 -2.45 -1.05 -2.56
C VAL A 35 -2.22 -2.45 -2.02
N GLU A 36 -3.30 -3.21 -1.92
CA GLU A 36 -3.22 -4.61 -1.55
C GLU A 36 -2.74 -5.44 -2.74
N LEU A 37 -1.64 -6.16 -2.56
CA LEU A 37 -1.06 -7.06 -3.56
C LEU A 37 -1.16 -8.50 -3.06
N THR A 38 -1.48 -9.41 -3.97
CA THR A 38 -1.48 -10.86 -3.71
C THR A 38 -0.79 -11.57 -4.84
N CYS A 39 0.30 -12.30 -4.56
CA CYS A 39 0.97 -13.07 -5.62
C CYS A 39 0.31 -14.44 -5.83
N ALA A 40 0.64 -15.10 -6.94
CA ALA A 40 0.11 -16.43 -7.28
C ALA A 40 0.41 -17.52 -6.23
N ALA A 41 1.44 -17.33 -5.40
CA ALA A 41 1.77 -18.23 -4.28
C ALA A 41 0.92 -17.96 -3.02
N GLY A 42 0.02 -16.98 -3.05
CA GLY A 42 -0.84 -16.60 -1.93
C GLY A 42 -0.21 -15.64 -0.91
N HIS A 43 1.00 -15.13 -1.17
CA HIS A 43 1.59 -14.11 -0.29
C HIS A 43 0.90 -12.76 -0.47
N GLY A 44 0.49 -12.14 0.63
CA GLY A 44 -0.13 -10.81 0.65
C GLY A 44 0.85 -9.72 1.07
N PHE A 45 0.81 -8.57 0.41
CA PHE A 45 1.55 -7.37 0.77
C PHE A 45 0.67 -6.13 0.66
N ASP A 46 0.98 -5.10 1.45
CA ASP A 46 0.52 -3.73 1.25
C ASP A 46 1.66 -2.90 0.68
N PHE A 47 1.46 -2.32 -0.50
CA PHE A 47 2.32 -1.29 -1.05
C PHE A 47 1.77 0.08 -0.64
N VAL A 48 2.54 0.82 0.15
CA VAL A 48 2.09 2.05 0.79
C VAL A 48 2.91 3.24 0.29
N VAL A 49 2.20 4.29 -0.15
CA VAL A 49 2.77 5.62 -0.39
C VAL A 49 2.17 6.56 0.64
N SER A 50 3.01 7.20 1.45
CA SER A 50 2.56 8.08 2.52
C SER A 50 3.32 9.39 2.58
N ASN A 51 2.78 10.36 3.30
CA ASN A 51 3.50 11.57 3.63
C ASN A 51 3.63 11.75 5.16
N HIS A 52 4.64 12.54 5.56
CA HIS A 52 4.77 13.03 6.93
C HIS A 52 5.63 14.29 6.95
N LYS A 53 5.09 15.40 7.51
CA LYS A 53 5.82 16.67 7.71
C LYS A 53 6.53 17.19 6.45
N GLY A 54 5.87 17.10 5.31
CA GLY A 54 6.41 17.58 4.03
C GLY A 54 7.41 16.64 3.35
N ALA A 55 7.60 15.43 3.87
CA ALA A 55 8.35 14.35 3.21
C ALA A 55 7.41 13.23 2.74
N GLU A 56 7.84 12.51 1.71
CA GLU A 56 7.13 11.38 1.10
C GLU A 56 7.88 10.08 1.38
N PHE A 57 7.14 9.00 1.59
CA PHE A 57 7.65 7.69 1.95
C PHE A 57 6.98 6.61 1.11
N VAL A 58 7.75 5.59 0.76
CA VAL A 58 7.26 4.40 0.05
C VAL A 58 7.72 3.18 0.82
N GLY A 59 6.84 2.21 1.01
CA GLY A 59 7.17 0.98 1.70
C GLY A 59 6.28 -0.20 1.31
N VAL A 60 6.75 -1.39 1.67
CA VAL A 60 6.05 -2.66 1.48
C VAL A 60 5.93 -3.34 2.83
N VAL A 61 4.70 -3.70 3.22
CA VAL A 61 4.41 -4.38 4.48
C VAL A 61 3.79 -5.74 4.16
N ALA A 62 4.28 -6.82 4.78
CA ALA A 62 3.69 -8.14 4.61
C ALA A 62 2.33 -8.21 5.33
N ARG A 63 1.33 -8.81 4.68
CA ARG A 63 0.01 -9.06 5.27
C ARG A 63 -0.01 -10.47 5.86
N THR A 64 -0.44 -10.60 7.11
CA THR A 64 -0.57 -11.87 7.85
C THR A 64 -1.87 -12.59 7.50
#